data_AF-A0A0S3U1D0-F1
#
_entry.id   AF-A0A0S3U1D0-F1
#
_cell.length_a   1.000
_cell.length_b   1.000
_cell.length_c   1.000
_cell.angle_alpha   90.00
_cell.angle_beta   90.00
_cell.angle_gamma   90.00
#
_symmetry.space_group_name_H-M   'P 1'
#
loop_
_entity.id
_entity.type
_entity.pdbx_description
1 polymer ?
#
loop_
_entity_poly.entity_id
_entity_poly.type
_entity_poly.pdbx_seq_one_letter_code
_entity_poly.pdbx_strand_id
1 'polypeptide(L)'
;MTKGRSQTRRKSGIKGMKLIAIKAECYALSSAATTAELKRKYPTLCRDRDFRQRKTWEYVLKTLRTHGDWIGVRVSDIETLAEKERTAVKSDLRPFTFTPERIDMDQAAENDD
;
A
#
# COMPACT_ATOMS: atom_id res chain seq x y z
N MET A 1 -52.05 -25.60 21.82
CA MET A 1 -51.90 -24.87 20.53
C MET A 1 -50.76 -23.87 20.65
N THR A 2 -49.55 -24.27 20.27
CA THR A 2 -48.35 -23.42 20.31
C THR A 2 -48.30 -22.53 19.07
N LYS A 3 -48.40 -21.21 19.28
CA LYS A 3 -48.26 -20.18 18.23
C LYS A 3 -46.86 -20.24 17.63
N GLY A 4 -46.74 -20.70 16.39
CA GLY A 4 -45.51 -20.69 15.61
C GLY A 4 -45.05 -19.25 15.34
N ARG A 5 -43.99 -18.83 16.02
CA ARG A 5 -43.36 -17.52 15.85
C ARG A 5 -42.45 -17.55 14.61
N SER A 6 -42.88 -16.84 13.58
CA SER A 6 -42.06 -16.07 12.63
C SER A 6 -40.86 -16.74 11.96
N GLN A 7 -41.03 -17.07 10.67
CA GLN A 7 -39.95 -16.96 9.70
C GLN A 7 -40.46 -16.23 8.46
N THR A 8 -40.59 -14.91 8.58
CA THR A 8 -40.55 -14.01 7.42
C THR A 8 -39.21 -14.20 6.73
N ARG A 9 -39.12 -15.20 5.84
CA ARG A 9 -38.08 -15.31 4.82
C ARG A 9 -38.23 -14.10 3.91
N ARG A 10 -37.65 -12.97 4.35
CA ARG A 10 -37.68 -11.72 3.62
C ARG A 10 -37.02 -12.00 2.27
N LYS A 11 -37.77 -11.72 1.20
CA LYS A 11 -37.29 -11.54 -0.16
C LYS A 11 -36.17 -10.49 -0.14
N SER A 12 -34.96 -10.85 0.26
CA SER A 12 -33.76 -10.11 -0.09
C SER A 12 -33.59 -10.32 -1.58
N GLY A 13 -34.31 -9.51 -2.36
CA GLY A 13 -34.22 -9.53 -3.82
C GLY A 13 -32.77 -9.36 -4.28
N ILE A 14 -32.49 -9.68 -5.53
CA ILE A 14 -31.17 -9.68 -6.19
C ILE A 14 -30.26 -8.50 -5.74
N LYS A 15 -30.83 -7.33 -5.50
CA LYS A 15 -30.12 -6.13 -4.98
C LYS A 15 -29.42 -6.34 -3.63
N GLY A 16 -30.03 -7.05 -2.69
CA GLY A 16 -29.48 -7.37 -1.38
C GLY A 16 -28.34 -8.39 -1.47
N MET A 17 -28.53 -9.44 -2.27
CA MET A 17 -27.47 -10.43 -2.55
C MET A 17 -26.24 -9.78 -3.18
N LYS A 18 -26.44 -8.87 -4.15
CA LYS A 18 -25.33 -8.13 -4.77
C LYS A 18 -24.56 -7.27 -3.76
N LEU A 19 -25.23 -6.62 -2.81
CA LEU A 19 -24.54 -5.85 -1.76
C LEU A 19 -23.72 -6.74 -0.83
N ILE A 20 -24.25 -7.90 -0.45
CA ILE A 20 -23.52 -8.88 0.38
C ILE A 20 -22.27 -9.35 -0.35
N ALA A 21 -22.39 -9.69 -1.65
CA ALA A 21 -21.26 -10.11 -2.47
C ALA A 21 -20.18 -9.01 -2.57
N ILE A 22 -20.57 -7.76 -2.84
CA ILE A 22 -19.62 -6.63 -2.91
C ILE A 22 -18.88 -6.45 -1.58
N LYS A 23 -19.58 -6.54 -0.45
CA LYS A 23 -18.96 -6.42 0.88
C LYS A 23 -17.94 -7.54 1.12
N ALA A 24 -18.34 -8.79 0.85
CA ALA A 24 -17.46 -9.95 1.00
C ALA A 24 -16.19 -9.81 0.15
N GLU A 25 -16.34 -9.33 -1.08
CA GLU A 25 -15.19 -9.13 -1.97
C GLU A 25 -14.27 -8.00 -1.49
N CYS A 26 -14.82 -6.88 -1.02
CA CYS A 26 -14.01 -5.82 -0.41
C CYS A 26 -13.18 -6.36 0.76
N TYR A 27 -13.78 -7.18 1.62
CA TYR A 27 -13.11 -7.78 2.78
C TYR A 27 -12.03 -8.78 2.37
N ALA A 28 -12.27 -9.59 1.33
CA ALA A 28 -11.28 -10.51 0.79
C ALA A 28 -10.05 -9.78 0.21
N LEU A 29 -10.27 -8.74 -0.60
CA LEU A 29 -9.16 -7.97 -1.21
C LEU A 29 -8.36 -7.17 -0.18
N SER A 30 -9.03 -6.62 0.83
CA SER A 30 -8.40 -5.82 1.88
C SER A 30 -7.80 -6.65 3.01
N SER A 31 -8.06 -7.95 3.05
CA SER A 31 -7.83 -8.81 4.23
C SER A 31 -8.37 -8.18 5.53
N ALA A 32 -9.52 -7.49 5.45
CA ALA A 32 -10.18 -6.87 6.60
C ALA A 32 -11.45 -7.66 6.93
N ALA A 33 -11.67 -7.99 8.20
CA ALA A 33 -12.85 -8.74 8.64
C ALA A 33 -14.06 -7.82 8.89
N THR A 34 -13.81 -6.54 9.19
CA THR A 34 -14.86 -5.57 9.52
C THR A 34 -14.72 -4.27 8.73
N THR A 35 -15.82 -3.51 8.63
CA THR A 35 -15.78 -2.17 8.02
C THR A 35 -14.87 -1.21 8.80
N ALA A 36 -14.75 -1.37 10.11
CA ALA A 36 -13.85 -0.54 10.93
C ALA A 36 -12.38 -0.83 10.60
N GLU A 37 -12.01 -2.09 10.44
CA GLU A 37 -10.67 -2.48 10.00
C GLU A 37 -10.36 -1.98 8.59
N LEU A 38 -11.33 -2.08 7.67
CA LEU A 38 -11.20 -1.55 6.31
C LEU A 38 -10.91 -0.05 6.33
N LYS A 39 -11.63 0.71 7.16
CA LYS A 39 -11.39 2.15 7.37
C LYS A 39 -10.02 2.44 7.96
N ARG A 40 -9.53 1.59 8.86
CA ARG A 40 -8.20 1.74 9.47
C ARG A 40 -7.08 1.45 8.47
N LYS A 41 -7.23 0.42 7.63
CA LYS A 41 -6.25 0.07 6.60
C LYS A 41 -6.21 1.09 5.47
N TYR A 42 -7.37 1.58 5.04
CA TYR A 42 -7.48 2.51 3.93
C TYR A 42 -8.21 3.81 4.34
N PRO A 43 -7.57 4.64 5.19
CA PRO A 43 -8.21 5.84 5.71
C PRO A 43 -8.53 6.84 4.60
N THR A 44 -7.65 7.03 3.63
CA THR A 44 -7.86 7.94 2.49
C THR A 44 -9.00 7.47 1.58
N LEU A 45 -9.10 6.15 1.37
CA LEU A 45 -10.17 5.56 0.57
C LEU A 45 -11.53 5.71 1.23
N CYS A 46 -11.58 5.56 2.56
CA CYS A 46 -12.83 5.47 3.31
C CYS A 46 -13.27 6.80 3.97
N ARG A 47 -12.43 7.83 3.91
CA ARG A 47 -12.68 9.14 4.53
C ARG A 47 -13.98 9.77 4.00
N ASP A 48 -14.80 10.27 4.91
CA ASP A 48 -16.06 10.97 4.64
C ASP A 48 -17.08 10.17 3.80
N ARG A 49 -16.96 8.83 3.75
CA ARG A 49 -17.89 7.97 3.01
C ARG A 49 -18.94 7.31 3.90
N ASP A 50 -20.17 7.29 3.41
CA ASP A 50 -21.27 6.59 4.05
C ASP A 50 -21.38 5.13 3.59
N PHE A 51 -20.96 4.20 4.45
CA PHE A 51 -21.00 2.75 4.21
C PHE A 51 -22.41 2.12 4.37
N ARG A 52 -23.44 2.93 4.66
CA ARG A 52 -24.84 2.49 4.53
C ARG A 52 -25.28 2.44 3.07
N GLN A 53 -24.62 3.21 2.20
CA GLN A 53 -24.96 3.30 0.79
C GLN A 53 -24.23 2.24 -0.04
N ARG A 54 -24.97 1.62 -0.96
CA ARG A 54 -24.40 0.62 -1.88
C ARG A 54 -23.34 1.20 -2.81
N LYS A 55 -23.55 2.43 -3.31
CA LYS A 55 -22.59 3.10 -4.21
C LYS A 55 -21.21 3.24 -3.58
N THR A 56 -21.15 3.48 -2.27
CA THR A 56 -19.89 3.54 -1.52
C THR A 56 -19.12 2.22 -1.59
N TRP A 57 -19.80 1.09 -1.40
CA TRP A 57 -19.19 -0.23 -1.49
C TRP A 57 -18.73 -0.56 -2.92
N GLU A 58 -19.53 -0.21 -3.93
CA GLU A 58 -19.14 -0.40 -5.34
C GLU A 58 -17.90 0.44 -5.70
N TYR A 59 -17.82 1.68 -5.22
CA TYR A 59 -16.65 2.54 -5.39
C TYR A 59 -15.41 1.94 -4.71
N VAL A 60 -15.52 1.56 -3.43
CA VAL A 60 -14.41 0.98 -2.67
C VAL A 60 -13.89 -0.28 -3.35
N LEU A 61 -14.79 -1.17 -3.80
CA LEU A 61 -14.42 -2.37 -4.53
C LEU A 61 -13.66 -2.04 -5.82
N LYS A 62 -14.17 -1.10 -6.62
CA LYS A 62 -13.52 -0.68 -7.86
C LYS A 62 -12.11 -0.16 -7.58
N THR A 63 -11.96 0.73 -6.60
CA THR A 63 -10.67 1.31 -6.27
C THR A 63 -9.70 0.27 -5.72
N LEU A 64 -10.13 -0.66 -4.87
CA LEU A 64 -9.30 -1.76 -4.39
C LEU A 64 -8.83 -2.67 -5.54
N ARG A 65 -9.69 -2.96 -6.53
CA ARG A 65 -9.28 -3.75 -7.70
C ARG A 65 -8.29 -3.03 -8.61
N THR A 66 -8.40 -1.71 -8.76
CA THR A 66 -7.53 -0.95 -9.67
C THR A 66 -6.22 -0.54 -9.01
N HIS A 67 -6.24 -0.23 -7.72
CA HIS A 67 -5.11 0.42 -7.04
C HIS A 67 -4.73 -0.26 -5.72
N GLY A 68 -5.27 -1.44 -5.41
CA GLY A 68 -5.12 -2.13 -4.11
C GLY A 68 -3.74 -2.03 -3.47
N ASP A 69 -2.70 -2.30 -4.25
CA ASP A 69 -1.29 -2.31 -3.79
C ASP A 69 -0.70 -0.92 -3.54
N TRP A 70 -1.27 0.10 -4.18
CA TRP A 70 -0.79 1.49 -4.13
C TRP A 70 -1.62 2.37 -3.18
N ILE A 71 -2.78 1.89 -2.70
CA ILE A 71 -3.64 2.69 -1.83
C ILE A 71 -2.98 2.84 -0.45
N GLY A 72 -2.65 4.08 -0.10
CA GLY A 72 -2.07 4.41 1.20
C GLY A 72 -0.55 4.58 1.17
N VAL A 73 0.11 4.24 0.07
CA VAL A 73 1.53 4.56 -0.14
C VAL A 73 1.64 6.06 -0.41
N ARG A 74 2.36 6.79 0.44
CA ARG A 74 2.63 8.22 0.21
C ARG A 74 3.85 8.32 -0.70
N VAL A 75 3.80 9.23 -1.67
CA VAL A 75 4.94 9.52 -2.56
C VAL A 75 6.20 9.84 -1.74
N SER A 76 6.03 10.57 -0.63
CA SER A 76 7.11 10.89 0.32
C SER A 76 7.81 9.66 0.91
N ASP A 77 7.07 8.57 1.15
CA ASP A 77 7.63 7.33 1.69
C ASP A 77 8.48 6.62 0.63
N ILE A 78 8.05 6.68 -0.64
CA ILE A 78 8.79 6.17 -1.80
C ILE A 78 10.08 6.98 -2.01
N GLU A 79 9.99 8.31 -1.95
CA GLU A 79 11.15 9.21 -2.06
C GLU A 79 12.16 8.96 -0.94
N THR A 80 11.67 8.73 0.28
CA THR A 80 12.53 8.40 1.44
C THR A 80 13.21 7.04 1.27
N LEU A 81 12.50 6.04 0.73
CA LEU A 81 13.08 4.73 0.40
C LEU A 81 14.16 4.87 -0.68
N ALA A 82 13.90 5.64 -1.73
CA ALA A 82 14.87 5.89 -2.80
C ALA A 82 16.12 6.62 -2.28
N GLU A 83 15.97 7.58 -1.37
CA GLU A 83 17.11 8.27 -0.77
C GLU A 83 17.91 7.34 0.15
N LYS A 84 17.24 6.47 0.93
CA LYS A 84 17.91 5.44 1.73
C LYS A 84 18.74 4.50 0.86
N GLU A 85 18.20 4.01 -0.26
CA GLU A 85 18.96 3.18 -1.20
C GLU A 85 20.17 3.93 -1.79
N ARG A 86 20.00 5.20 -2.18
CA ARG A 86 21.13 6.04 -2.65
C ARG A 86 22.22 6.21 -1.60
N THR A 87 21.84 6.44 -0.34
CA THR A 87 22.81 6.58 0.76
C THR A 87 23.51 5.26 1.06
N ALA A 88 22.81 4.12 1.02
CA ALA A 88 23.39 2.79 1.18
C ALA A 88 24.42 2.47 0.09
N VAL A 89 24.09 2.78 -1.17
CA VAL A 89 25.02 2.63 -2.30
C VAL A 89 26.24 3.55 -2.14
N LYS A 90 26.06 4.78 -1.64
CA LYS A 90 27.17 5.69 -1.35
C LYS A 90 28.08 5.20 -0.21
N SER A 91 27.55 4.55 0.81
CA SER A 91 28.37 4.02 1.91
C SER A 91 29.18 2.78 1.53
N ASP A 92 28.73 2.01 0.54
CA ASP A 92 29.48 0.86 -0.01
C ASP A 92 30.59 1.28 -0.98
N LEU A 93 30.57 2.52 -1.48
CA LEU A 93 31.71 3.08 -2.21
C LEU A 93 32.83 3.36 -1.21
N ARG A 94 33.85 2.47 -1.18
CA ARG A 94 35.06 2.70 -0.40
C ARG A 94 35.58 4.12 -0.67
N PRO A 95 35.84 4.93 0.37
CA PRO A 95 36.50 6.20 0.17
C PRO A 95 37.88 5.91 -0.43
N PHE A 96 38.08 6.34 -1.67
CA PHE A 96 39.40 6.32 -2.30
C PHE A 96 40.24 7.37 -1.58
N THR A 97 40.91 6.96 -0.50
CA THR A 97 41.96 7.76 0.11
C THR A 97 43.16 7.69 -0.80
N PHE A 98 43.43 8.77 -1.53
CA PHE A 98 44.72 8.96 -2.19
C PHE A 98 45.80 8.96 -1.09
N THR A 99 46.53 7.87 -0.98
CA THR A 99 47.74 7.83 -0.15
C THR A 99 48.83 8.63 -0.86
N PRO A 100 49.51 9.56 -0.17
CA PRO A 100 50.53 10.42 -0.76
C PRO A 100 51.74 9.66 -1.33
N GLU A 101 51.93 8.39 -0.97
CA GLU A 101 53.00 7.51 -1.51
C GLU A 101 52.96 7.34 -3.04
N ARG A 102 51.83 7.63 -3.71
CA ARG A 102 51.73 7.59 -5.18
C ARG A 102 52.31 8.82 -5.88
N ILE A 103 52.43 9.97 -5.19
CA ILE A 103 52.97 11.19 -5.79
C ILE A 103 54.48 11.04 -6.03
N ASP A 104 55.17 10.34 -5.13
CA ASP A 104 56.61 10.09 -5.24
C ASP A 104 56.97 9.12 -6.38
N MET A 105 56.04 8.26 -6.81
CA MET A 105 56.26 7.33 -7.93
C MET A 105 56.20 8.00 -9.30
N ASP A 106 55.36 9.04 -9.47
CA ASP A 106 55.28 9.77 -10.74
C ASP A 106 56.44 10.78 -10.91
N GLN A 107 56.97 11.33 -9.81
CA GLN A 107 58.12 12.24 -9.85
C GLN A 107 59.47 11.56 -10.11
N ALA A 108 59.59 10.26 -9.83
CA ALA A 108 60.82 9.50 -10.09
C ALA A 108 61.00 9.10 -11.56
N ALA A 109 59.95 9.24 -12.40
CA ALA A 109 60.00 8.91 -13.83
C ALA A 109 60.49 10.05 -14.73
N GLU A 110 60.59 11.28 -14.22
CA GLU A 110 61.00 12.48 -14.98
C GLU A 110 62.49 12.86 -14.82
N ASN A 111 63.28 12.14 -14.00
CA ASN A 111 64.66 12.51 -13.67
C ASN A 111 65.73 11.48 -14.11
N ASP A 112 65.45 10.64 -15.11
CA ASP A 112 66.43 9.69 -15.69
C ASP A 112 66.85 10.14 -17.11
N ASP A 113 67.51 11.30 -17.20
CA ASP A 113 68.22 11.79 -18.40
C ASP A 113 69.59 12.38 -17.98
#